data_AF-Q8ISL6-F1
#
_entry.id   AF-Q8ISL6-F1
#
_cell.length_a   1.000
_cell.length_b   1.000
_cell.length_c   1.000
_cell.angle_alpha   90.00
_cell.angle_beta   90.00
_cell.angle_gamma   90.00
#
_symmetry.space_group_name_H-M   'P 1'
#
loop_
_entity.id
_entity.type
_entity.pdbx_description
1 polymer ?
#
loop_
_entity_poly.entity_id
_entity_poly.type
_entity_poly.pdbx_seq_one_letter_code
_entity_poly.pdbx_strand_id
1 'polypeptide(L)'
;IQLLAGVPGREDTTRHTIDTVCTAFAKSENGCKLAAEAENALYYERKISSGWADSAWSSAVSMRARRSPYKASWCAQFRAVLWRSWLSVTKEPMLIKVRFLQTIMVSLLIGVIYFGQRLDQDGVMNINGAIFMFL
;
A
#
# COMPACT_ATOMS: atom_id res chain seq x y z
N ILE A 1 -2.52 22.23 -19.38
CA ILE A 1 -3.11 20.86 -19.25
C ILE A 1 -3.48 20.67 -17.79
N GLN A 2 -4.62 21.23 -17.35
CA GLN A 2 -5.01 21.33 -15.93
C GLN A 2 -6.54 21.55 -15.78
N LEU A 3 -7.35 20.95 -16.65
CA LEU A 3 -8.77 21.35 -16.80
C LEU A 3 -9.79 20.32 -16.29
N LEU A 4 -9.35 19.26 -15.59
CA LEU A 4 -10.25 18.19 -15.11
C LEU A 4 -10.04 17.82 -13.63
N ALA A 5 -9.16 18.49 -12.90
CA ALA A 5 -9.05 18.32 -11.46
C ALA A 5 -10.19 19.12 -10.80
N GLY A 6 -11.08 18.44 -10.08
CA GLY A 6 -12.18 19.09 -9.35
C GLY A 6 -11.65 20.15 -8.40
N VAL A 7 -11.91 21.42 -8.72
CA VAL A 7 -11.54 22.55 -7.87
C VAL A 7 -12.60 22.66 -6.76
N PRO A 8 -12.22 22.61 -5.47
CA PRO A 8 -13.17 22.74 -4.38
C PRO A 8 -13.91 24.09 -4.47
N GLY A 9 -15.24 24.04 -4.50
CA GLY A 9 -16.13 25.20 -4.66
C GLY A 9 -16.90 25.28 -5.99
N ARG A 10 -16.59 24.44 -7.00
CA ARG A 10 -17.32 24.36 -8.29
C ARG A 10 -17.55 22.91 -8.74
N GLU A 11 -17.98 22.05 -7.81
CA GLU A 11 -18.14 20.62 -8.05
C GLU A 11 -19.25 20.29 -9.05
N ASP A 12 -20.41 20.96 -8.98
CA ASP A 12 -21.55 20.63 -9.84
C ASP A 12 -21.31 20.98 -11.32
N THR A 13 -20.62 22.10 -11.58
CA THR A 13 -20.21 22.48 -12.94
C THR A 13 -19.11 21.55 -13.48
N THR A 14 -18.21 21.09 -12.62
CA THR A 14 -17.20 20.09 -12.99
C THR A 14 -17.85 18.75 -13.34
N ARG A 15 -18.82 18.29 -12.53
CA ARG A 15 -19.59 17.07 -12.80
C ARG A 15 -20.35 17.16 -14.12
N HIS A 16 -21.03 18.28 -14.38
CA HIS A 16 -21.73 18.48 -15.64
C HIS A 16 -20.77 18.48 -16.83
N THR A 17 -19.61 19.14 -16.71
CA THR A 17 -18.61 19.17 -17.80
C THR A 17 -18.08 17.78 -18.09
N ILE A 18 -17.80 16.97 -17.05
CA ILE A 18 -17.37 15.58 -17.20
C ILE A 18 -18.46 14.77 -17.91
N ASP A 19 -19.71 14.86 -17.47
CA ASP A 19 -20.81 14.12 -18.08
C ASP A 19 -21.03 14.49 -19.55
N THR A 20 -20.96 15.78 -19.88
CA THR A 20 -21.06 16.25 -21.27
C THR A 20 -19.90 15.76 -22.13
N VAL A 21 -18.68 15.73 -21.62
CA VAL A 21 -17.52 15.19 -22.35
C VAL A 21 -17.66 13.67 -22.52
N CYS A 22 -18.07 12.94 -21.48
CA CYS A 22 -18.28 11.49 -21.54
C CYS A 22 -19.37 11.10 -22.55
N THR A 23 -20.50 11.82 -22.54
CA THR A 23 -21.62 11.59 -23.47
C THR A 23 -21.24 11.96 -24.91
N ALA A 24 -20.55 13.08 -25.12
CA ALA A 24 -20.05 13.47 -26.43
C ALA A 24 -19.01 12.47 -26.98
N PHE A 25 -18.12 11.96 -26.13
CA PHE A 25 -17.14 10.94 -26.50
C PHE A 25 -17.81 9.61 -26.84
N ALA A 26 -18.79 9.17 -26.05
CA ALA A 26 -19.55 7.95 -26.33
C ALA A 26 -20.30 8.01 -27.67
N LYS A 27 -20.78 9.19 -28.09
CA LYS A 27 -21.43 9.39 -29.39
C LYS A 27 -20.44 9.54 -30.56
N SER A 28 -19.16 9.83 -30.27
CA SER A 28 -18.14 10.00 -31.31
C SER A 28 -17.79 8.70 -32.01
N GLU A 29 -17.40 8.79 -33.28
CA GLU A 29 -16.98 7.61 -34.07
C GLU A 29 -15.78 6.90 -33.42
N ASN A 30 -14.84 7.66 -32.86
CA ASN A 30 -13.67 7.13 -32.17
C ASN A 30 -14.05 6.39 -30.87
N GLY A 31 -15.03 6.91 -30.12
CA GLY A 31 -15.54 6.26 -28.90
C GLY A 31 -16.26 4.95 -29.21
N CYS A 32 -17.06 4.92 -30.29
CA CYS A 32 -17.75 3.72 -30.74
C CYS A 32 -16.76 2.64 -31.25
N LYS A 33 -15.73 3.03 -32.01
CA LYS A 33 -14.66 2.12 -32.45
C LYS A 33 -13.89 1.52 -31.29
N LEU A 34 -13.52 2.34 -30.31
CA LEU A 34 -12.81 1.89 -29.11
C LEU A 34 -13.66 0.95 -28.25
N ALA A 35 -14.97 1.22 -28.12
CA ALA A 35 -15.90 0.35 -27.42
C ALA A 35 -16.04 -1.02 -28.12
N ALA A 36 -16.17 -1.03 -29.45
CA ALA A 36 -16.25 -2.26 -30.24
C ALA A 36 -14.95 -3.07 -30.18
N GLU A 37 -13.79 -2.42 -30.20
CA GLU A 37 -12.48 -3.09 -30.06
C GLU A 37 -12.30 -3.68 -28.65
N ALA A 38 -12.73 -2.96 -27.60
CA ALA A 38 -12.72 -3.47 -26.23
C ALA A 38 -13.64 -4.68 -26.04
N GLU A 39 -14.84 -4.68 -26.65
CA GLU A 39 -15.74 -5.83 -26.64
C GLU A 39 -15.14 -7.06 -27.36
N ASN A 40 -14.46 -6.84 -28.49
CA ASN A 40 -13.77 -7.91 -29.23
C ASN A 40 -12.57 -8.48 -28.45
N ALA A 41 -11.82 -7.65 -27.73
CA ALA A 41 -10.74 -8.09 -26.86
C ALA A 41 -11.25 -8.94 -25.68
N LEU A 42 -12.35 -8.51 -25.04
CA LEU A 42 -13.02 -9.26 -23.98
C LEU A 42 -13.63 -10.58 -24.48
N TYR A 43 -14.09 -10.63 -25.73
CA TYR A 43 -14.60 -11.86 -26.35
C TYR A 43 -13.50 -12.92 -26.50
N TYR A 44 -12.28 -12.51 -26.88
CA TYR A 44 -11.13 -13.41 -26.98
C TYR A 44 -10.67 -13.93 -25.61
N GLU A 45 -10.62 -13.05 -24.59
CA GLU A 45 -10.22 -13.41 -23.24
C GLU A 45 -11.24 -14.36 -22.57
N ARG A 46 -12.54 -14.13 -22.81
CA ARG A 46 -13.64 -14.97 -22.28
C ARG A 46 -13.66 -16.39 -22.86
N LYS A 47 -13.28 -16.57 -24.13
CA LYS A 47 -13.25 -17.90 -24.77
C LYS A 47 -12.10 -18.79 -24.26
N ILE A 48 -11.01 -18.19 -23.75
CA ILE A 48 -9.90 -18.92 -23.12
C ILE A 48 -10.28 -19.38 -21.69
N SER A 49 -11.10 -18.61 -20.97
CA SER A 49 -11.54 -18.92 -19.60
C SER A 49 -12.68 -19.96 -19.52
N SER A 50 -13.50 -20.11 -20.57
CA SER A 50 -14.76 -20.87 -20.54
C SER A 50 -14.63 -22.40 -20.52
N GLY A 51 -13.41 -22.96 -20.43
CA GLY A 51 -13.22 -24.41 -20.42
C GLY A 51 -13.35 -25.04 -19.03
N TRP A 52 -12.77 -24.42 -18.00
CA TRP A 52 -12.53 -25.08 -16.69
C TRP A 52 -12.69 -24.16 -15.47
N ALA A 53 -12.94 -22.87 -15.66
CA ALA A 53 -12.80 -21.86 -14.62
C ALA A 53 -14.13 -21.22 -14.14
N ASP A 54 -15.22 -21.36 -14.91
CA ASP A 54 -16.41 -20.52 -14.74
C ASP A 54 -17.24 -20.83 -13.48
N SER A 55 -17.28 -22.06 -12.98
CA SER A 55 -18.08 -22.37 -11.77
C SER A 55 -17.42 -21.87 -10.48
N ALA A 56 -16.10 -21.98 -10.38
CA ALA A 56 -15.34 -21.55 -9.22
C ALA A 56 -15.19 -20.02 -9.16
N TRP A 57 -14.96 -19.37 -10.30
CA TRP A 57 -14.78 -17.91 -10.34
C TRP A 57 -16.09 -17.13 -10.26
N SER A 58 -17.19 -17.61 -10.85
CA SER A 58 -18.50 -16.92 -10.77
C SER A 58 -19.07 -16.90 -9.35
N SER A 59 -18.86 -17.97 -8.57
CA SER A 59 -19.16 -18.03 -7.13
C SER A 59 -18.31 -17.01 -6.34
N ALA A 60 -17.01 -16.94 -6.62
CA ALA A 60 -16.11 -16.00 -5.96
C ALA A 60 -16.42 -14.53 -6.32
N VAL A 61 -16.83 -14.25 -7.57
CA VAL A 61 -17.18 -12.90 -8.04
C VAL A 61 -18.54 -12.45 -7.51
N SER A 62 -19.56 -13.32 -7.48
CA SER A 62 -20.87 -13.00 -6.90
C SER A 62 -20.80 -12.78 -5.38
N MET A 63 -19.93 -13.51 -4.68
CA MET A 63 -19.66 -13.28 -3.26
C MET A 63 -18.88 -11.98 -3.01
N ARG A 64 -18.01 -11.58 -3.94
CA ARG A 64 -17.26 -10.31 -3.90
C ARG A 64 -18.12 -9.10 -4.29
N ALA A 65 -19.14 -9.29 -5.13
CA ALA A 65 -20.10 -8.25 -5.53
C ALA A 65 -21.05 -7.82 -4.40
N ARG A 66 -21.28 -8.68 -3.39
CA ARG A 66 -22.09 -8.34 -2.20
C ARG A 66 -21.33 -7.59 -1.09
N ARG A 67 -20.01 -7.46 -1.19
CA ARG A 67 -19.23 -6.57 -0.32
C ARG A 67 -18.97 -5.28 -1.07
N SER A 68 -19.29 -4.15 -0.46
CA SER A 68 -19.12 -2.81 -1.04
C SER A 68 -17.78 -2.72 -1.82
N PRO A 69 -17.80 -2.40 -3.14
CA PRO A 69 -16.59 -2.36 -3.98
C PRO A 69 -15.50 -1.39 -3.51
N TYR A 70 -15.83 -0.53 -2.54
CA TYR A 70 -15.00 0.57 -2.06
C TYR A 70 -14.25 0.32 -0.75
N LYS A 71 -14.41 -0.83 -0.10
CA LYS A 71 -13.59 -1.19 1.06
C LYS A 71 -12.63 -2.32 0.71
N ALA A 72 -11.40 -1.94 0.34
CA ALA A 72 -10.26 -2.84 0.49
C ALA A 72 -10.25 -3.39 1.92
N SER A 73 -9.96 -4.67 2.10
CA SER A 73 -9.90 -5.25 3.46
C SER A 73 -8.92 -4.46 4.31
N TRP A 74 -9.18 -4.37 5.62
CA TRP A 74 -8.33 -3.62 6.55
C TRP A 74 -6.84 -4.01 6.42
N CYS A 75 -6.55 -5.30 6.23
CA CYS A 75 -5.19 -5.79 5.96
C CYS A 75 -4.61 -5.30 4.63
N ALA A 76 -5.42 -5.17 3.57
CA ALA A 76 -4.97 -4.63 2.30
C ALA A 76 -4.63 -3.13 2.40
N GLN A 77 -5.42 -2.36 3.15
CA GLN A 77 -5.15 -0.95 3.42
C GLN A 77 -3.88 -0.79 4.29
N PHE A 78 -3.75 -1.60 5.34
CA PHE A 78 -2.57 -1.62 6.20
C PHE A 78 -1.29 -1.96 5.42
N ARG A 79 -1.34 -2.99 4.56
CA ARG A 79 -0.20 -3.37 3.71
C ARG A 79 0.16 -2.26 2.71
N ALA A 80 -0.84 -1.61 2.12
CA ALA A 80 -0.60 -0.51 1.18
C ALA A 80 0.05 0.70 1.86
N VAL A 81 -0.41 1.06 3.07
CA VAL A 81 0.16 2.16 3.85
C VAL A 81 1.57 1.81 4.34
N LEU A 82 1.79 0.59 4.82
CA LEU A 82 3.13 0.11 5.21
C LEU A 82 4.09 0.12 4.03
N TRP A 83 3.67 -0.37 2.85
CA TRP A 83 4.49 -0.34 1.64
C TRP A 83 4.89 1.09 1.25
N ARG A 84 3.92 2.02 1.27
CA ARG A 84 4.17 3.43 0.97
C ARG A 84 5.10 4.07 2.01
N SER A 85 4.88 3.79 3.29
CA SER A 85 5.72 4.28 4.39
C SER A 85 7.14 3.73 4.27
N TRP A 86 7.29 2.44 3.99
CA TRP A 86 8.58 1.79 3.78
C TRP A 86 9.37 2.39 2.61
N LEU A 87 8.70 2.65 1.48
CA LEU A 87 9.32 3.31 0.33
C LEU A 87 9.75 4.76 0.64
N SER A 88 8.98 5.46 1.47
CA SER A 88 9.34 6.82 1.92
C SER A 88 10.54 6.81 2.86
N VAL A 89 10.56 5.89 3.83
CA VAL A 89 11.66 5.71 4.78
C VAL A 89 12.96 5.32 4.09
N THR A 90 12.89 4.54 3.00
CA THR A 90 14.07 4.16 2.21
C THR A 90 14.59 5.30 1.33
N LYS A 91 13.75 6.24 0.89
CA LYS A 91 14.15 7.40 0.08
C LYS A 91 14.74 8.56 0.88
N GLU A 92 14.30 8.78 2.11
CA GLU A 92 14.86 9.81 3.01
C GLU A 92 15.47 9.20 4.29
N PRO A 93 16.50 8.35 4.19
CA PRO A 93 16.92 7.55 5.33
C PRO A 93 17.97 8.23 6.20
N MET A 94 18.35 9.50 5.96
CA MET A 94 19.54 10.09 6.59
C MET A 94 19.41 10.16 8.12
N LEU A 95 18.31 10.73 8.63
CA LEU A 95 18.13 10.91 10.07
C LEU A 95 17.86 9.57 10.80
N ILE A 96 17.07 8.69 10.17
CA ILE A 96 16.69 7.39 10.74
C ILE A 96 17.88 6.43 10.75
N LYS A 97 18.68 6.37 9.67
CA LYS A 97 19.89 5.54 9.63
C LYS A 97 20.90 5.95 10.69
N VAL A 98 21.10 7.25 10.90
CA VAL A 98 22.04 7.74 11.93
C VAL A 98 21.56 7.36 13.32
N ARG A 99 20.28 7.57 13.63
CA ARG A 99 19.71 7.17 14.93
C ARG A 99 19.77 5.65 15.14
N PHE A 100 19.47 4.87 14.11
CA PHE A 100 19.54 3.41 14.17
C PHE A 100 20.97 2.90 14.36
N LEU A 101 21.94 3.44 13.60
CA LEU A 101 23.35 3.10 13.74
C LEU A 101 23.89 3.52 15.11
N GLN A 102 23.51 4.70 15.60
CA GLN A 102 23.89 5.19 16.92
C GLN A 102 23.39 4.24 18.02
N THR A 103 22.13 3.83 17.98
CA THR A 103 21.57 2.89 18.97
C THR A 103 22.25 1.53 18.89
N ILE A 104 22.57 1.02 17.70
CA ILE A 104 23.34 -0.22 17.52
C ILE A 104 24.73 -0.10 18.13
N MET A 105 25.43 1.01 17.86
CA MET A 105 26.78 1.23 18.39
C MET A 105 26.77 1.29 19.93
N VAL A 106 25.82 2.01 20.53
CA VAL A 106 25.67 2.09 21.99
C VAL A 106 25.32 0.71 22.58
N SER A 107 24.39 -0.01 21.95
CA SER A 107 24.02 -1.37 22.37
C SER A 107 25.18 -2.35 22.32
N LEU A 108 26.00 -2.31 21.26
CA LEU A 108 27.20 -3.12 21.14
C LEU A 108 28.25 -2.76 22.18
N LEU A 109 28.46 -1.46 22.45
CA LEU A 109 29.42 -0.99 23.44
C LEU A 109 29.05 -1.48 24.83
N ILE A 110 27.77 -1.35 25.22
CA ILE A 110 27.26 -1.92 26.48
C ILE A 110 27.42 -3.45 26.47
N GLY A 111 27.01 -4.12 25.38
CA GLY A 111 27.16 -5.57 25.25
C GLY A 111 28.59 -6.07 25.46
N VAL A 112 29.59 -5.33 24.96
CA VAL A 112 31.02 -5.64 25.13
C VAL A 112 31.51 -5.32 26.54
N ILE A 113 31.10 -4.20 27.16
CA ILE A 113 31.47 -3.85 28.55
C ILE A 113 31.02 -4.94 29.53
N TYR A 114 29.82 -5.48 29.30
CA TYR A 114 29.23 -6.52 30.14
C TYR A 114 29.56 -7.95 29.68
N PHE A 115 30.37 -8.11 28.63
CA PHE A 115 30.77 -9.41 28.12
C PHE A 115 31.77 -10.08 29.07
N GLY A 116 31.44 -11.28 29.55
CA GLY A 116 32.35 -12.07 30.39
C GLY A 116 32.37 -11.68 31.87
N GLN A 117 31.33 -10.99 32.38
CA GLN A 117 31.18 -10.79 33.82
C GLN A 117 31.12 -12.12 34.58
N ARG A 118 31.97 -12.25 35.60
CA ARG A 118 31.93 -13.37 36.53
C ARG A 118 30.75 -13.18 37.49
N LEU A 119 30.03 -14.25 37.79
CA LEU A 119 28.91 -14.28 38.75
C LEU A 119 29.44 -14.18 40.19
N ASP A 120 30.04 -13.05 40.53
CA ASP A 120 30.48 -12.68 41.88
C ASP A 120 29.69 -11.45 42.36
N GLN A 121 29.86 -11.04 43.60
CA GLN A 121 29.11 -9.94 44.22
C GLN A 121 29.23 -8.62 43.42
N ASP A 122 30.42 -8.34 42.87
CA ASP A 122 30.68 -7.21 41.96
C ASP A 122 30.01 -7.38 40.58
N GLY A 123 29.82 -8.63 40.13
CA GLY A 123 29.13 -8.96 38.89
C GLY A 123 27.62 -8.72 38.98
N VAL A 124 26.99 -9.13 40.08
CA VAL A 124 25.56 -8.88 40.33
C VAL A 124 25.27 -7.38 40.41
N MET A 125 26.16 -6.60 41.04
CA MET A 125 26.04 -5.14 41.12
C MET A 125 26.13 -4.48 39.73
N ASN A 126 27.07 -4.91 38.89
CA ASN A 126 27.24 -4.34 37.57
C ASN A 126 26.06 -4.68 36.63
N ILE A 127 25.54 -5.91 36.65
CA ILE A 127 24.34 -6.31 35.88
C ILE A 127 23.12 -5.47 36.28
N ASN A 128 22.89 -5.25 37.58
CA ASN A 128 21.82 -4.36 38.04
C ASN A 128 22.01 -2.92 37.54
N GLY A 129 23.25 -2.43 37.51
CA GLY A 129 23.59 -1.14 36.91
C GLY A 129 23.27 -1.05 35.41
N ALA A 130 23.52 -2.13 34.66
CA ALA A 130 23.16 -2.21 33.24
C ALA A 130 21.64 -2.13 33.02
N ILE A 131 20.88 -2.90 33.81
CA ILE A 131 19.41 -2.93 33.72
C ILE A 131 18.83 -1.55 34.05
N PHE A 132 19.39 -0.84 35.03
CA PHE A 132 19.01 0.54 35.34
C PHE A 132 19.34 1.53 34.21
N MET A 133 20.45 1.34 33.50
CA MET A 133 20.81 2.18 32.34
C MET A 133 19.88 1.97 31.12
N PHE A 134 19.21 0.83 31.03
CA PHE A 134 18.28 0.50 29.94
C PHE A 134 16.82 0.86 30.24
N LEU A 135 16.45 1.08 31.51
CA LEU A 135 15.10 1.35 31.98
C LEU A 135 14.83 2.87 32.08
#